data_AF-A0A2N0SZI4-F1
#
_entry.id   AF-A0A2N0SZI4-F1
#
_cell.length_a   1.000
_cell.length_b   1.000
_cell.length_c   1.000
_cell.angle_alpha   90.00
_cell.angle_beta   90.00
_cell.angle_gamma   90.00
#
_symmetry.space_group_name_H-M   'P 1'
#
loop_
_entity.id
_entity.type
_entity.pdbx_description
1 polymer ?
#
loop_
_entity_poly.entity_id
_entity_poly.type
_entity_poly.pdbx_seq_one_letter_code
_entity_poly.pdbx_strand_id
1 'polypeptide(L)'
;MSHIAGQGQHRSNSTRTNRAALIIVFVIVLAVALGIGAWFATHRTDGNGPAHAGVSDVALNKAKNTPKPVTEHHGNSPDCPDTDCIAMLVNGDLLFHEGLWSHFQGPNPNATDSTAFNFDPLFAPMKQYIQASDIAVCEFETPIAQRGGPYAAYPIFNIPPEVADAARNVGYNACTHATNHSWDQGGGWHRPSVGHA
;
A
#
# COMPACT_ATOMS: atom_id res chain seq x y z
N MET A 1 -12.44 -3.24 -88.69
CA MET A 1 -11.84 -2.06 -88.04
C MET A 1 -11.35 -2.52 -86.66
N SER A 2 -10.19 -3.17 -86.58
CA SER A 2 -8.85 -2.64 -86.28
C SER A 2 -8.73 -1.84 -84.98
N HIS A 3 -7.63 -2.10 -84.26
CA HIS A 3 -6.97 -1.39 -83.14
C HIS A 3 -7.20 -1.98 -81.73
N ILE A 4 -6.22 -2.16 -80.82
CA ILE A 4 -4.74 -2.01 -80.80
C ILE A 4 -4.26 -2.87 -79.60
N ALA A 5 -3.08 -3.46 -79.74
CA ALA A 5 -2.38 -4.21 -78.70
C ALA A 5 -1.81 -3.30 -77.58
N GLY A 6 -1.66 -3.85 -76.37
CA GLY A 6 -0.89 -3.24 -75.29
C GLY A 6 -0.40 -4.29 -74.30
N GLN A 7 0.81 -4.81 -74.52
CA GLN A 7 1.54 -5.58 -73.51
C GLN A 7 2.02 -4.64 -72.40
N GLY A 8 1.79 -5.03 -71.14
CA GLY A 8 2.41 -4.42 -69.97
C GLY A 8 2.85 -5.51 -69.00
N GLN A 9 4.11 -5.94 -69.11
CA GLN A 9 4.75 -6.82 -68.15
C GLN A 9 4.96 -6.08 -66.82
N HIS A 10 4.13 -6.35 -65.81
CA HIS A 10 4.46 -5.98 -64.43
C HIS A 10 5.34 -7.07 -63.79
N ARG A 11 6.65 -6.82 -63.81
CA ARG A 11 7.64 -7.54 -63.00
C ARG A 11 7.32 -7.33 -61.51
N SER A 12 7.00 -8.42 -60.81
CA SER A 12 6.86 -8.47 -59.36
C SER A 12 8.21 -8.22 -58.68
N ASN A 13 8.41 -7.01 -58.15
CA ASN A 13 9.60 -6.62 -57.36
C ASN A 13 9.27 -6.25 -55.89
N SER A 14 8.01 -6.41 -55.47
CA SER A 14 7.49 -5.88 -54.19
C SER A 14 7.98 -6.62 -52.94
N THR A 15 8.36 -7.90 -53.04
CA THR A 15 8.72 -8.71 -51.85
C THR A 15 10.16 -8.53 -51.40
N ARG A 16 11.09 -8.17 -52.30
CA ARG A 16 12.51 -7.95 -51.96
C ARG A 16 12.76 -6.60 -51.31
N THR A 17 12.08 -5.54 -51.77
CA THR A 17 12.22 -4.19 -51.22
C THR A 17 11.67 -4.08 -49.80
N ASN A 18 10.55 -4.74 -49.51
CA ASN A 18 9.98 -4.76 -48.15
C ASN A 18 10.83 -5.57 -47.17
N ARG A 19 11.45 -6.66 -47.62
CA ARG A 19 12.41 -7.43 -46.81
C ARG A 19 13.70 -6.64 -46.57
N ALA A 20 14.21 -5.94 -47.58
CA ALA A 20 15.38 -5.08 -47.43
C ALA A 20 15.10 -3.91 -46.44
N ALA A 21 13.91 -3.29 -46.52
CA ALA A 21 13.51 -2.24 -45.60
C ALA A 21 13.43 -2.73 -44.14
N LEU A 22 12.84 -3.92 -43.90
CA LEU A 22 12.77 -4.51 -42.56
C LEU A 22 14.15 -4.86 -42.00
N ILE A 23 15.05 -5.38 -42.85
CA ILE A 23 16.44 -5.66 -42.44
C ILE A 23 17.17 -4.37 -42.10
N ILE A 24 16.99 -3.30 -42.88
CA ILE A 24 17.62 -1.99 -42.61
C ILE A 24 17.12 -1.43 -41.27
N VAL A 25 15.82 -1.46 -41.01
CA VAL A 25 15.25 -1.01 -39.72
C VAL A 25 15.80 -1.83 -38.56
N PHE A 26 15.84 -3.15 -38.70
CA PHE A 26 16.39 -4.04 -37.67
C PHE A 26 17.87 -3.76 -37.38
N VAL A 27 18.69 -3.54 -38.42
CA VAL A 27 20.10 -3.18 -38.28
C VAL A 27 20.28 -1.83 -37.59
N ILE A 28 19.44 -0.84 -37.91
CA ILE A 28 19.46 0.47 -37.25
C ILE A 28 19.12 0.34 -35.76
N VAL A 29 18.07 -0.40 -35.41
CA VAL A 29 17.67 -0.61 -34.01
C VAL A 29 18.78 -1.34 -33.22
N LEU A 30 19.42 -2.35 -33.82
CA LEU A 30 20.54 -3.05 -33.22
C LEU A 30 21.75 -2.13 -33.01
N ALA A 31 22.08 -1.31 -34.01
CA ALA A 31 23.19 -0.35 -33.90
C ALA A 31 22.95 0.69 -32.80
N VAL A 32 21.72 1.18 -32.65
CA VAL A 32 21.34 2.11 -31.57
C VAL A 32 21.42 1.43 -30.20
N ALA A 33 20.88 0.22 -30.06
CA ALA A 33 20.92 -0.52 -28.80
C ALA A 33 22.36 -0.84 -28.37
N LEU A 34 23.21 -1.25 -29.32
CA LEU A 34 24.64 -1.48 -29.07
C LEU A 34 25.37 -0.17 -28.74
N GLY A 35 25.02 0.94 -29.38
CA GLY A 35 25.57 2.26 -29.07
C GLY A 35 25.24 2.72 -27.64
N ILE A 36 23.98 2.54 -27.21
CA ILE A 36 23.53 2.87 -25.84
C ILE A 36 24.21 1.95 -24.82
N GLY A 37 24.30 0.65 -25.11
CA GLY A 37 24.99 -0.33 -24.26
C GLY A 37 26.48 -0.03 -24.10
N ALA A 38 27.16 0.31 -25.19
CA ALA A 38 28.57 0.71 -25.18
C ALA A 38 28.77 2.06 -24.45
N TRP A 39 27.83 3.01 -24.60
CA TRP A 39 27.84 4.25 -23.84
C TRP A 39 27.71 4.00 -22.33
N PHE A 40 26.78 3.16 -21.88
CA PHE A 40 26.68 2.78 -20.46
C PHE A 40 27.89 1.99 -19.94
N ALA A 41 28.51 1.16 -20.77
CA ALA A 41 29.71 0.40 -20.40
C ALA A 41 30.96 1.28 -20.27
N THR A 42 31.05 2.35 -21.08
CA THR A 42 32.17 3.30 -21.08
C THR A 42 31.94 4.52 -20.17
N HIS A 43 30.68 4.87 -19.91
CA HIS A 43 30.25 5.90 -18.97
C HIS A 43 29.68 5.27 -17.71
N ARG A 44 30.33 4.20 -17.23
CA ARG A 44 30.21 3.88 -15.80
C ARG A 44 30.72 5.10 -15.06
N THR A 45 29.83 5.78 -14.35
CA THR A 45 30.23 6.71 -13.31
C THR A 45 31.06 5.91 -12.32
N ASP A 46 32.38 6.05 -12.40
CA ASP A 46 33.30 5.57 -11.38
C ASP A 46 32.95 6.29 -10.08
N GLY A 47 32.06 5.67 -9.30
CA GLY A 47 31.74 6.05 -7.93
C GLY A 47 32.87 5.72 -6.96
N ASN A 48 34.12 5.82 -7.41
CA ASN A 48 35.32 5.52 -6.63
C ASN A 48 36.19 6.78 -6.47
N GLY A 49 35.55 7.90 -6.17
CA GLY A 49 36.22 9.00 -5.48
C GLY A 49 36.35 8.63 -3.99
N PRO A 50 37.47 8.92 -3.31
CA PRO A 50 37.53 8.77 -1.87
C PRO A 50 36.57 9.80 -1.28
N ALA A 51 35.36 9.35 -0.92
CA ALA A 51 34.47 10.11 -0.06
C ALA A 51 35.04 10.08 1.37
N HIS A 52 36.21 10.68 1.56
CA HIS A 52 36.56 11.26 2.86
C HIS A 52 35.92 12.64 2.92
N ALA A 53 34.58 12.64 2.89
CA ALA A 53 33.85 13.69 3.57
C ALA A 53 34.19 13.48 5.04
N GLY A 54 34.95 14.41 5.62
CA GLY A 54 35.26 14.38 7.04
C GLY A 54 33.96 14.22 7.81
N VAL A 55 33.78 13.03 8.40
CA VAL A 55 32.88 12.89 9.54
C VAL A 55 33.52 13.81 10.56
N SER A 56 32.97 15.01 10.70
CA SER A 56 33.13 15.72 11.96
C SER A 56 32.54 14.77 12.97
N ASP A 57 33.39 14.13 13.77
CA ASP A 57 32.99 13.50 15.02
C ASP A 57 32.40 14.60 15.89
N VAL A 58 31.15 14.96 15.60
CA VAL A 58 30.29 15.60 16.57
C VAL A 58 30.10 14.51 17.60
N ALA A 59 31.00 14.48 18.58
CA ALA A 59 30.81 13.70 19.78
C ALA A 59 29.40 14.02 20.27
N LEU A 60 28.49 13.07 20.07
CA LEU A 60 27.12 13.15 20.59
C LEU A 60 27.29 13.37 22.08
N ASN A 61 27.04 14.60 22.51
CA ASN A 61 27.17 15.00 23.90
C ASN A 61 25.98 14.38 24.65
N LYS A 62 26.05 13.06 24.84
CA LYS A 62 25.00 12.19 25.36
C LYS A 62 24.62 12.55 26.80
N ALA A 63 25.48 13.30 27.48
CA ALA A 63 25.32 13.70 28.88
C ALA A 63 24.34 14.87 29.08
N LYS A 64 24.01 15.66 28.05
CA LYS A 64 23.24 16.91 28.25
C LYS A 64 21.73 16.80 27.97
N ASN A 65 21.28 15.68 27.40
CA ASN A 65 19.90 15.49 26.96
C ASN A 65 19.28 14.18 27.44
N THR A 66 19.78 13.54 28.50
CA THR A 66 18.99 12.48 29.13
C THR A 66 17.75 13.15 29.72
N PRO A 67 16.54 12.92 29.18
CA PRO A 67 15.34 13.42 29.82
C PRO A 67 15.33 12.87 31.25
N LYS A 68 14.77 13.62 32.20
CA LYS A 68 14.45 13.03 33.51
C LYS A 68 13.72 11.71 33.26
N PRO A 69 14.01 10.64 34.04
CA PRO A 69 13.30 9.38 33.91
C PRO A 69 11.81 9.67 33.75
N VAL A 70 11.25 9.17 32.66
CA VAL A 70 9.80 9.24 32.41
C VAL A 70 9.15 8.64 33.67
N THR A 71 8.05 9.24 34.13
CA THR A 71 7.26 8.69 35.25
C THR A 71 7.18 7.17 35.09
N GLU A 72 7.55 6.40 36.14
CA GLU A 72 7.50 4.94 36.10
C GLU A 72 6.15 4.49 35.53
N HIS A 73 6.22 3.71 34.46
CA HIS A 73 5.03 3.19 33.78
C HIS A 73 5.06 1.68 33.89
N HIS A 74 4.35 1.17 34.90
CA HIS A 74 4.03 -0.24 34.96
C HIS A 74 3.09 -0.55 33.79
N GLY A 75 3.49 -1.48 32.91
CA GLY A 75 2.63 -1.88 31.80
C GLY A 75 1.33 -2.49 32.30
N ASN A 76 0.25 -2.35 31.52
CA ASN A 76 -1.09 -2.82 31.90
C ASN A 76 -1.21 -4.34 32.03
N SER A 77 -0.24 -5.12 31.53
CA SER A 77 -0.28 -6.58 31.53
C SER A 77 0.25 -7.17 32.84
N PRO A 78 -0.40 -8.21 33.41
CA PRO A 78 0.13 -8.98 34.54
C PRO A 78 1.51 -9.60 34.28
N ASP A 79 1.85 -9.86 33.01
CA ASP A 79 3.12 -10.46 32.59
C ASP A 79 4.24 -9.42 32.42
N CYS A 80 3.98 -8.16 32.77
CA CYS A 80 4.86 -7.01 32.62
C CYS A 80 5.11 -6.34 34.00
N PRO A 81 5.72 -7.05 34.97
CA PRO A 81 5.79 -6.60 36.37
C PRO A 81 6.86 -5.53 36.63
N ASP A 82 7.75 -5.29 35.67
CA ASP A 82 8.88 -4.37 35.82
C ASP A 82 8.45 -2.89 35.76
N THR A 83 9.28 -2.01 36.30
CA THR A 83 9.05 -0.54 36.32
C THR A 83 9.17 0.13 34.95
N ASP A 84 9.83 -0.55 34.00
CA ASP A 84 10.08 -0.09 32.62
C ASP A 84 9.68 -1.18 31.63
N CYS A 85 8.38 -1.43 31.50
CA CYS A 85 7.85 -2.45 30.59
C CYS A 85 6.63 -1.93 29.81
N ILE A 86 6.51 -2.37 28.56
CA ILE A 86 5.41 -2.04 27.66
C ILE A 86 4.80 -3.36 27.17
N ALA A 87 3.51 -3.55 27.46
CA ALA A 87 2.69 -4.63 26.94
C ALA A 87 2.09 -4.20 25.59
N MET A 88 2.38 -4.96 24.54
CA MET A 88 1.84 -4.72 23.21
C MET A 88 0.91 -5.84 22.79
N LEU A 89 -0.26 -5.48 22.26
CA LEU A 89 -1.16 -6.39 21.57
C LEU A 89 -1.11 -6.11 20.07
N VAL A 90 -0.94 -7.17 19.28
CA VAL A 90 -1.07 -7.13 17.83
C VAL A 90 -1.95 -8.29 17.39
N ASN A 91 -2.95 -8.03 16.56
CA ASN A 91 -3.77 -9.07 15.93
C ASN A 91 -3.48 -9.17 14.43
N GLY A 92 -3.81 -10.34 13.87
CA GLY A 92 -3.86 -10.53 12.42
C GLY A 92 -5.05 -9.80 11.78
N ASP A 93 -5.35 -10.15 10.54
CA ASP A 93 -6.22 -9.35 9.68
C ASP A 93 -7.62 -9.09 10.23
N LEU A 94 -7.97 -7.81 10.29
CA LEU A 94 -9.36 -7.36 10.26
C LEU A 94 -9.85 -7.40 8.82
N LEU A 95 -10.28 -8.59 8.40
CA LEU A 95 -10.77 -8.91 7.06
C LEU A 95 -12.29 -9.07 7.06
N PHE A 96 -12.99 -8.18 6.34
CA PHE A 96 -14.45 -8.15 6.32
C PHE A 96 -15.00 -8.49 4.94
N HIS A 97 -15.55 -9.70 4.81
CA HIS A 97 -16.32 -10.12 3.64
C HIS A 97 -17.81 -9.81 3.79
N GLU A 98 -18.53 -9.83 2.66
CA GLU A 98 -19.96 -9.51 2.65
C GLU A 98 -20.81 -10.45 3.51
N GLY A 99 -20.42 -11.73 3.53
CA GLY A 99 -21.09 -12.71 4.38
C GLY A 99 -20.97 -12.38 5.87
N LEU A 100 -19.90 -11.70 6.31
CA LEU A 100 -19.69 -11.34 7.71
C LEU A 100 -20.45 -10.05 8.08
N TRP A 101 -20.24 -8.98 7.30
CA TRP A 101 -20.68 -7.64 7.71
C TRP A 101 -22.19 -7.43 7.70
N SER A 102 -22.94 -8.29 7.01
CA SER A 102 -24.36 -8.14 6.73
C SER A 102 -25.18 -8.54 7.96
N HIS A 103 -24.59 -9.38 8.82
CA HIS A 103 -25.10 -9.70 10.15
C HIS A 103 -25.08 -8.52 11.12
N PHE A 104 -24.33 -7.47 10.81
CA PHE A 104 -24.19 -6.26 11.64
C PHE A 104 -24.92 -5.06 11.05
N GLN A 105 -25.68 -5.24 9.96
CA GLN A 105 -26.38 -4.16 9.28
C GLN A 105 -27.54 -3.61 10.11
N GLY A 106 -27.62 -2.28 10.20
CA GLY A 106 -28.75 -1.56 10.77
C GLY A 106 -29.95 -1.47 9.81
N PRO A 107 -31.01 -0.74 10.21
CA PRO A 107 -32.24 -0.62 9.41
C PRO A 107 -32.04 0.03 8.04
N ASN A 108 -31.03 0.91 7.91
CA ASN A 108 -30.68 1.59 6.66
C ASN A 108 -29.18 1.46 6.39
N PRO A 109 -28.74 0.60 5.45
CA PRO A 109 -27.31 0.43 5.14
C PRO A 109 -26.67 1.69 4.54
N ASN A 110 -27.48 2.59 3.98
CA ASN A 110 -27.00 3.83 3.38
C ASN A 110 -27.01 5.00 4.37
N ALA A 111 -27.25 4.75 5.66
CA ALA A 111 -27.20 5.78 6.68
C ALA A 111 -25.79 6.37 6.78
N THR A 112 -25.71 7.68 7.04
CA THR A 112 -24.44 8.41 7.14
C THR A 112 -24.11 8.85 8.57
N ASP A 113 -24.98 8.52 9.52
CA ASP A 113 -24.93 8.90 10.94
C ASP A 113 -24.41 7.76 11.84
N SER A 114 -23.57 6.88 11.29
CA SER A 114 -23.02 5.68 11.95
C SER A 114 -24.04 4.60 12.33
N THR A 115 -25.31 4.72 11.95
CA THR A 115 -26.35 3.71 12.24
C THR A 115 -26.46 2.62 11.16
N ALA A 116 -25.66 2.73 10.08
CA ALA A 116 -25.69 1.80 8.96
C ALA A 116 -25.27 0.38 9.36
N PHE A 117 -24.29 0.27 10.28
CA PHE A 117 -23.80 -0.99 10.81
C PHE A 117 -23.40 -0.85 12.28
N ASN A 118 -23.50 -1.93 13.05
CA ASN A 118 -23.02 -1.99 14.43
C ASN A 118 -22.14 -3.22 14.66
N PHE A 119 -20.82 -3.01 14.64
CA PHE A 119 -19.83 -4.06 14.84
C PHE A 119 -19.39 -4.23 16.30
N ASP A 120 -19.89 -3.43 17.25
CA ASP A 120 -19.49 -3.55 18.66
C ASP A 120 -19.61 -4.99 19.21
N PRO A 121 -20.68 -5.76 18.90
CA PRO A 121 -20.80 -7.15 19.38
C PRO A 121 -19.71 -8.08 18.83
N LEU A 122 -19.19 -7.82 17.62
CA LEU A 122 -18.11 -8.61 17.02
C LEU A 122 -16.81 -8.45 17.81
N PHE A 123 -16.51 -7.22 18.25
CA PHE A 123 -15.28 -6.91 18.96
C PHE A 123 -15.37 -7.07 20.47
N ALA A 124 -16.58 -7.13 21.05
CA ALA A 124 -16.79 -7.18 22.50
C ALA A 124 -15.94 -8.24 23.24
N PRO A 125 -15.77 -9.49 22.74
CA PRO A 125 -14.92 -10.48 23.41
C PRO A 125 -13.43 -10.10 23.49
N MET A 126 -12.95 -9.29 22.54
CA MET A 126 -11.54 -8.88 22.43
C MET A 126 -11.18 -7.75 23.39
N LYS A 127 -12.17 -6.98 23.86
CA LYS A 127 -11.96 -5.75 24.64
C LYS A 127 -11.08 -5.97 25.86
N GLN A 128 -11.24 -7.09 26.58
CA GLN A 128 -10.43 -7.39 27.77
C GLN A 128 -8.94 -7.53 27.46
N TYR A 129 -8.59 -8.09 26.30
CA TYR A 129 -7.19 -8.30 25.90
C TYR A 129 -6.57 -6.99 25.40
N ILE A 130 -7.35 -6.23 24.63
CA ILE A 130 -6.93 -4.92 24.10
C ILE A 130 -6.67 -3.95 25.26
N GLN A 131 -7.58 -3.88 26.23
CA GLN A 131 -7.45 -2.98 27.39
C GLN A 131 -6.39 -3.42 28.40
N ALA A 132 -5.93 -4.67 28.34
CA ALA A 132 -4.80 -5.15 29.15
C ALA A 132 -3.42 -4.83 28.52
N SER A 133 -3.40 -4.20 27.34
CA SER A 133 -2.17 -3.73 26.69
C SER A 133 -1.98 -2.23 26.86
N ASP A 134 -0.73 -1.77 26.74
CA ASP A 134 -0.40 -0.35 26.68
C ASP A 134 -0.58 0.20 25.26
N ILE A 135 -0.29 -0.67 24.28
CA ILE A 135 -0.42 -0.37 22.86
C ILE A 135 -1.05 -1.57 22.15
N ALA A 136 -2.25 -1.37 21.61
CA ALA A 136 -2.93 -2.31 20.73
C ALA A 136 -2.88 -1.80 19.27
N VAL A 137 -2.27 -2.59 18.38
CA VAL A 137 -2.19 -2.31 16.94
C VAL A 137 -2.92 -3.40 16.17
N CYS A 138 -3.81 -3.01 15.25
CA CYS A 138 -4.49 -3.96 14.38
C CYS A 138 -3.87 -4.01 12.97
N GLU A 139 -3.91 -5.15 12.29
CA GLU A 139 -3.74 -5.18 10.83
C GLU A 139 -5.11 -5.00 10.19
N PHE A 140 -5.35 -3.86 9.56
CA PHE A 140 -6.60 -3.61 8.85
C PHE A 140 -6.42 -4.07 7.41
N GLU A 141 -6.98 -5.21 7.00
CA GLU A 141 -6.66 -5.74 5.66
C GLU A 141 -7.39 -4.99 4.55
N THR A 142 -8.65 -4.65 4.76
CA THR A 142 -9.54 -4.15 3.72
C THR A 142 -9.78 -2.65 3.85
N PRO A 143 -9.75 -1.88 2.75
CA PRO A 143 -9.94 -0.43 2.80
C PRO A 143 -11.39 -0.08 3.12
N ILE A 144 -11.58 1.08 3.73
CA ILE A 144 -12.85 1.54 4.26
C ILE A 144 -13.49 2.57 3.32
N ALA A 145 -14.78 2.39 3.07
CA ALA A 145 -15.63 3.30 2.32
C ALA A 145 -15.96 4.56 3.13
N GLN A 146 -16.46 5.58 2.45
CA GLN A 146 -17.20 6.65 3.12
C GLN A 146 -18.50 6.11 3.74
N ARG A 147 -19.03 6.81 4.75
CA ARG A 147 -20.33 6.46 5.33
C ARG A 147 -21.43 6.52 4.27
N GLY A 148 -22.34 5.56 4.30
CA GLY A 148 -23.38 5.40 3.28
C GLY A 148 -22.92 4.70 1.99
N GLY A 149 -21.65 4.28 1.91
CA GLY A 149 -21.11 3.51 0.80
C GLY A 149 -20.66 4.35 -0.41
N PRO A 150 -20.46 3.72 -1.59
CA PRO A 150 -20.80 2.34 -1.91
C PRO A 150 -19.89 1.34 -1.20
N TYR A 151 -20.47 0.22 -0.76
CA TYR A 151 -19.70 -0.87 -0.15
C TYR A 151 -19.41 -1.96 -1.18
N ALA A 152 -18.23 -2.55 -1.10
CA ALA A 152 -17.82 -3.66 -1.95
C ALA A 152 -17.05 -4.70 -1.14
N ALA A 153 -17.21 -5.97 -1.51
CA ALA A 153 -16.42 -7.06 -0.97
C ALA A 153 -15.44 -7.57 -2.03
N TYR A 154 -14.87 -8.75 -1.80
CA TYR A 154 -13.97 -9.42 -2.73
C TYR A 154 -14.48 -9.38 -4.19
N PRO A 155 -13.62 -9.13 -5.20
CA PRO A 155 -12.16 -9.06 -5.12
C PRO A 155 -11.55 -7.68 -4.85
N ILE A 156 -12.34 -6.61 -4.93
CA ILE A 156 -11.89 -5.23 -4.71
C ILE A 156 -12.73 -4.64 -3.59
N PHE A 157 -12.20 -4.66 -2.38
CA PHE A 157 -12.92 -4.31 -1.17
C PHE A 157 -13.13 -2.81 -1.01
N ASN A 158 -14.25 -2.45 -0.38
CA ASN A 158 -14.56 -1.12 0.13
C ASN A 158 -15.55 -1.26 1.29
N ILE A 159 -15.04 -1.45 2.50
CA ILE A 159 -15.84 -1.96 3.63
C ILE A 159 -16.55 -0.82 4.42
N PRO A 160 -17.54 -1.01 5.32
CA PRO A 160 -18.33 0.04 5.93
C PRO A 160 -17.50 0.65 7.06
N PRO A 161 -17.42 1.97 7.17
CA PRO A 161 -16.53 2.63 8.12
C PRO A 161 -16.81 2.33 9.59
N GLU A 162 -18.01 1.85 9.93
CA GLU A 162 -18.38 1.48 11.29
C GLU A 162 -17.51 0.34 11.86
N VAL A 163 -16.81 -0.44 11.03
CA VAL A 163 -15.81 -1.41 11.52
C VAL A 163 -14.65 -0.73 12.25
N ALA A 164 -14.22 0.44 11.78
CA ALA A 164 -13.17 1.21 12.43
C ALA A 164 -13.67 1.92 13.69
N ASP A 165 -14.95 2.31 13.71
CA ASP A 165 -15.59 2.82 14.94
C ASP A 165 -15.56 1.74 16.03
N ALA A 166 -15.97 0.51 15.71
CA ALA A 166 -15.95 -0.60 16.67
C ALA A 166 -14.54 -0.98 17.12
N ALA A 167 -13.56 -1.01 16.21
CA ALA A 167 -12.15 -1.22 16.55
C ALA A 167 -11.65 -0.14 17.52
N ARG A 168 -11.96 1.13 17.27
CA ARG A 168 -11.66 2.24 18.19
C ARG A 168 -12.36 2.06 19.54
N ASN A 169 -13.63 1.66 19.54
CA ASN A 169 -14.45 1.52 20.76
C ASN A 169 -13.90 0.46 21.73
N VAL A 170 -13.25 -0.59 21.21
CA VAL A 170 -12.60 -1.61 22.05
C VAL A 170 -11.19 -1.25 22.50
N GLY A 171 -10.58 -0.21 21.92
CA GLY A 171 -9.34 0.40 22.41
C GLY A 171 -8.11 0.22 21.53
N TYR A 172 -8.25 -0.13 20.25
CA TYR A 172 -7.10 -0.10 19.34
C TYR A 172 -6.51 1.31 19.23
N ASN A 173 -5.20 1.43 19.38
CA ASN A 173 -4.48 2.70 19.28
C ASN A 173 -4.18 3.08 17.83
N ALA A 174 -3.85 2.09 17.01
CA ALA A 174 -3.50 2.28 15.61
C ALA A 174 -3.83 1.02 14.81
N CYS A 175 -3.85 1.17 13.49
CA CYS A 175 -3.86 0.04 12.59
C CYS A 175 -2.87 0.24 11.45
N THR A 176 -2.22 -0.85 11.06
CA THR A 176 -1.50 -0.98 9.81
C THR A 176 -2.47 -1.31 8.68
N HIS A 177 -2.03 -1.10 7.45
CA HIS A 177 -2.79 -1.41 6.24
C HIS A 177 -1.80 -1.87 5.17
N ALA A 178 -0.87 -2.76 5.54
CA ALA A 178 0.24 -3.20 4.71
C ALA A 178 -0.05 -4.62 4.20
N THR A 179 -1.15 -4.77 3.48
CA THR A 179 -1.71 -6.04 3.02
C THR A 179 -1.74 -6.12 1.50
N ASN A 180 -2.17 -7.27 0.97
CA ASN A 180 -2.46 -7.41 -0.45
C ASN A 180 -3.67 -6.58 -0.92
N HIS A 181 -4.49 -6.04 0.00
CA HIS A 181 -5.68 -5.23 -0.31
C HIS A 181 -5.48 -3.73 -0.07
N SER A 182 -4.26 -3.30 0.27
CA SER A 182 -3.92 -1.88 0.52
C SER A 182 -4.24 -0.92 -0.63
N TRP A 183 -4.38 -1.44 -1.85
CA TRP A 183 -4.57 -0.66 -3.07
C TRP A 183 -5.93 -0.90 -3.76
N ASP A 184 -6.86 -1.59 -3.11
CA ASP A 184 -8.17 -1.89 -3.72
C ASP A 184 -8.94 -0.62 -4.12
N GLN A 185 -8.78 0.48 -3.37
CA GLN A 185 -9.36 1.80 -3.69
C GLN A 185 -8.37 2.77 -4.36
N GLY A 186 -7.21 2.27 -4.78
CA GLY A 186 -6.12 3.08 -5.33
C GLY A 186 -5.39 3.93 -4.28
N GLY A 187 -4.48 4.80 -4.73
CA GLY A 187 -3.68 5.66 -3.84
C GLY A 187 -4.44 6.78 -3.12
N GLY A 188 -5.74 6.92 -3.42
CA GLY A 188 -6.65 7.83 -2.72
C GLY A 188 -7.16 7.20 -1.44
N TRP A 189 -6.28 6.96 -0.48
CA TRP A 189 -6.72 6.53 0.85
C TRP A 189 -7.56 7.65 1.46
N HIS A 190 -8.88 7.48 1.47
CA HIS A 190 -9.77 8.38 2.17
C HIS A 190 -9.54 8.12 3.64
N ARG A 191 -8.83 9.03 4.31
CA ARG A 191 -8.74 9.01 5.77
C ARG A 191 -10.18 9.02 6.28
N PRO A 192 -10.67 7.96 6.94
CA PRO A 192 -11.84 8.13 7.77
C PRO A 192 -11.46 9.26 8.73
N SER A 193 -12.37 10.17 9.01
CA SER A 193 -12.20 11.19 10.03
C SER A 193 -12.17 10.52 11.42
N VAL A 194 -11.16 9.71 11.68
CA VAL A 194 -10.66 9.40 13.02
C VAL A 194 -9.96 10.67 13.47
N GLY A 195 -10.77 11.57 14.03
CA GLY A 195 -10.30 12.76 14.72
C GLY A 195 -9.24 12.36 15.72
N HIS A 196 -8.10 13.05 15.66
CA HIS A 196 -7.10 12.98 16.72
C HIS A 196 -7.78 13.51 17.99
N ALA A 197 -7.75 12.71 19.06
CA ALA A 197 -8.00 13.18 20.42
C ALA A 197 -6.64 13.42 21.09
#